data_AF-B5LPH7-F1
#
_entry.id   AF-B5LPH7-F1
#
_cell.length_a   1.000
_cell.length_b   1.000
_cell.length_c   1.000
_cell.angle_alpha   90.00
_cell.angle_beta   90.00
_cell.angle_gamma   90.00
#
_symmetry.space_group_name_H-M   'P 1'
#
loop_
_entity.id
_entity.type
_entity.pdbx_description
1 polymer ?
#
loop_
_entity_poly.entity_id
_entity_poly.type
_entity_poly.pdbx_seq_one_letter_code
_entity_poly.pdbx_strand_id
1 'polypeptide(L)'
;FYDWYCDLPPGEPLTWGVQTESCECADWFNSKYIVLWGSNISQTRIPDAHFAYEARYNGAKIVCISPDYNSSAIHADLYFRINPGTDGVLALGVAKLLIDQNLIDAPYVKEQTDLPLLVLPGTKRFLRESDLTKGGKEDVFYFWDSKQQRALPTPGSMGSDKTTIHLNSVDPALTGTFQVQLADGKFAAVTTVFELLKKELAGYTLDKVAARTGLPAHEIELFAKELGARKPAMIVHGAGTNHWFHNDLS
;
A
#
# COMPACT_ATOMS: atom_id res chain seq x y z
N PHE A 1 8.98 14.04 20.39
CA PHE A 1 9.73 15.05 19.61
C PHE A 1 9.56 14.82 18.11
N TYR A 2 9.72 13.58 17.63
CA TYR A 2 9.58 13.24 16.19
C TYR A 2 8.14 13.38 15.67
N ASP A 3 7.17 13.01 16.51
CA ASP A 3 5.73 13.25 16.34
C ASP A 3 5.37 14.74 16.31
N TRP A 4 5.91 15.53 17.24
CA TRP A 4 5.63 16.96 17.36
C TRP A 4 6.02 17.76 16.11
N TYR A 5 7.11 17.37 15.44
CA TYR A 5 7.53 17.99 14.18
C TYR A 5 6.83 17.43 12.95
N CYS A 6 5.91 16.47 13.13
CA CYS A 6 5.26 15.74 12.04
C CYS A 6 6.25 15.04 11.10
N ASP A 7 7.44 14.67 11.59
CA ASP A 7 8.44 13.95 10.81
C ASP A 7 8.27 12.43 10.96
N LEU A 8 7.62 11.98 12.04
CA LEU A 8 7.11 10.62 12.15
C LEU A 8 6.00 10.44 11.10
N PRO A 9 6.10 9.47 10.18
CA PRO A 9 5.05 9.18 9.21
C PRO A 9 4.01 8.24 9.82
N PRO A 10 2.84 8.71 10.27
CA PRO A 10 1.94 7.90 11.10
C PRO A 10 1.32 6.71 10.34
N GLY A 11 1.27 6.73 9.02
CA GLY A 11 0.86 5.58 8.21
C GLY A 11 1.81 4.37 8.35
N GLU A 12 3.10 4.58 8.60
CA GLU A 12 4.10 3.51 8.75
C GLU A 12 3.88 2.66 10.02
N PRO A 13 3.79 3.22 11.24
CA PRO A 13 3.51 2.42 12.44
C PRO A 13 2.13 1.79 12.41
N LEU A 14 1.13 2.43 11.77
CA LEU A 14 -0.20 1.85 11.60
C LEU A 14 -0.17 0.60 10.69
N THR A 15 0.68 0.59 9.67
CA THR A 15 0.76 -0.49 8.68
C THR A 15 1.73 -1.59 9.08
N TRP A 16 2.91 -1.23 9.57
CA TRP A 16 4.04 -2.15 9.81
C TRP A 16 4.37 -2.36 11.28
N GLY A 17 3.78 -1.59 12.21
CA GLY A 17 4.05 -1.73 13.65
C GLY A 17 5.46 -1.35 14.09
N VAL A 18 6.20 -0.63 13.24
CA VAL A 18 7.53 -0.06 13.55
C VAL A 18 7.46 1.46 13.59
N GLN A 19 8.35 2.12 14.33
CA GLN A 19 8.31 3.57 14.47
C GLN A 19 8.46 4.29 13.11
N THR A 20 9.51 3.94 12.37
CA THR A 20 9.74 4.28 10.95
C THR A 20 10.95 3.47 10.51
N GLU A 21 11.05 3.15 9.22
CA GLU A 21 12.24 2.56 8.61
C GLU A 21 12.41 3.11 7.21
N SER A 22 13.65 3.33 6.78
CA SER A 22 13.96 3.81 5.43
C SER A 22 15.31 3.29 4.96
N CYS A 23 15.44 3.10 3.65
CA CYS A 23 16.72 2.74 3.04
C CYS A 23 17.72 3.90 3.12
N GLU A 24 19.02 3.59 3.11
CA GLU A 24 20.06 4.59 2.88
C GLU A 24 19.92 5.21 1.49
N CYS A 25 20.25 6.50 1.33
CA CYS A 25 20.15 7.21 0.04
C CYS A 25 20.98 6.57 -1.07
N ALA A 26 22.06 5.85 -0.74
CA ALA A 26 22.84 5.09 -1.71
C ALA A 26 21.99 4.04 -2.45
N ASP A 27 20.94 3.50 -1.81
CA ASP A 27 20.04 2.53 -2.43
C ASP A 27 19.14 3.16 -3.51
N TRP A 28 19.00 4.50 -3.55
CA TRP A 28 18.30 5.18 -4.64
C TRP A 28 18.93 4.87 -6.00
N PHE A 29 20.25 4.63 -6.04
CA PHE A 29 20.97 4.24 -7.26
C PHE A 29 20.54 2.88 -7.83
N ASN A 30 20.03 1.97 -6.97
CA ASN A 30 19.57 0.65 -7.37
C ASN A 30 18.17 0.67 -8.02
N SER A 31 17.42 1.77 -7.86
CA SER A 31 16.07 1.91 -8.41
C SER A 31 16.05 2.03 -9.95
N LYS A 32 14.97 1.57 -10.58
CA LYS A 32 14.63 1.84 -11.99
C LYS A 32 13.48 2.83 -12.15
N TYR A 33 12.83 3.19 -11.05
CA TYR A 33 11.75 4.17 -11.00
C TYR A 33 11.69 4.83 -9.62
N ILE A 34 11.97 6.13 -9.55
CA ILE A 34 11.99 6.89 -8.30
C ILE A 34 10.86 7.90 -8.34
N VAL A 35 9.94 7.82 -7.36
CA VAL A 35 8.85 8.79 -7.21
C VAL A 35 9.19 9.72 -6.06
N LEU A 36 9.55 10.96 -6.37
CA LEU A 36 9.71 12.05 -5.40
C LEU A 36 8.32 12.60 -5.09
N TRP A 37 7.70 12.12 -4.01
CA TRP A 37 6.31 12.47 -3.67
C TRP A 37 6.30 13.44 -2.50
N GLY A 38 6.02 14.73 -2.77
CA GLY A 38 6.12 15.78 -1.75
C GLY A 38 7.53 15.96 -1.17
N SER A 39 8.57 15.58 -1.93
CA SER A 39 9.97 15.63 -1.52
C SER A 39 10.81 16.48 -2.47
N ASN A 40 11.53 17.47 -1.93
CA ASN A 40 12.44 18.36 -2.67
C ASN A 40 13.91 18.07 -2.32
N ILE A 41 14.39 16.90 -2.73
CA ILE A 41 15.73 16.39 -2.40
C ILE A 41 16.86 17.36 -2.80
N SER A 42 16.71 18.16 -3.87
CA SER A 42 17.69 19.18 -4.27
C SER A 42 17.96 20.24 -3.19
N GLN A 43 17.00 20.52 -2.31
CA GLN A 43 17.16 21.52 -1.25
C GLN A 43 17.20 20.91 0.15
N THR A 44 16.48 19.79 0.37
CA THR A 44 16.32 19.20 1.71
C THR A 44 17.20 17.98 1.94
N ARG A 45 17.84 17.45 0.88
CA ARG A 45 18.77 16.32 0.91
C ARG A 45 19.98 16.60 0.02
N ILE A 46 20.50 17.83 0.10
CA ILE A 46 21.65 18.32 -0.70
C ILE A 46 22.81 17.31 -0.79
N PRO A 47 23.30 16.71 0.31
CA PRO A 47 24.44 15.79 0.22
C PRO A 47 24.10 14.46 -0.46
N ASP A 48 22.81 14.10 -0.58
CA ASP A 48 22.35 12.80 -1.04
C ASP A 48 21.68 12.85 -2.43
N ALA A 49 21.25 14.03 -2.88
CA ALA A 49 20.47 14.19 -4.10
C ALA A 49 21.17 13.63 -5.35
N HIS A 50 22.51 13.59 -5.33
CA HIS A 50 23.31 13.04 -6.42
C HIS A 50 22.96 11.57 -6.71
N PHE A 51 22.64 10.74 -5.71
CA PHE A 51 22.30 9.33 -5.93
C PHE A 51 21.08 9.16 -6.84
N ALA A 52 20.02 9.95 -6.62
CA ALA A 52 18.82 9.88 -7.47
C ALA A 52 19.14 10.32 -8.91
N TYR A 53 19.93 11.38 -9.08
CA TYR A 53 20.27 11.90 -10.40
C TYR A 53 21.26 11.02 -11.15
N GLU A 54 22.21 10.41 -10.45
CA GLU A 54 23.08 9.37 -10.99
C GLU A 54 22.28 8.13 -11.40
N ALA A 55 21.28 7.72 -10.62
CA ALA A 55 20.36 6.64 -10.99
C ALA A 55 19.65 6.97 -12.31
N ARG A 56 19.19 8.21 -12.47
CA ARG A 56 18.55 8.69 -13.70
C ARG A 56 19.50 8.65 -14.89
N TYR A 57 20.73 9.12 -14.75
CA TYR A 57 21.76 8.97 -15.79
C TYR A 57 22.08 7.50 -16.09
N ASN A 58 21.91 6.60 -15.12
CA ASN A 58 22.01 5.15 -15.26
C ASN A 58 20.71 4.46 -15.73
N GLY A 59 19.75 5.23 -16.26
CA GLY A 59 18.55 4.72 -16.92
C GLY A 59 17.31 4.54 -16.03
N ALA A 60 17.37 4.93 -14.76
CA ALA A 60 16.16 5.09 -13.95
C ALA A 60 15.32 6.26 -14.50
N LYS A 61 14.01 6.23 -14.23
CA LYS A 61 13.16 7.42 -14.41
C LYS A 61 12.81 8.04 -13.07
N ILE A 62 12.73 9.36 -13.04
CA ILE A 62 12.29 10.13 -11.88
C ILE A 62 10.92 10.76 -12.16
N VAL A 63 9.97 10.56 -11.26
CA VAL A 63 8.69 11.28 -11.22
C VAL A 63 8.73 12.25 -10.06
N CYS A 64 8.34 13.50 -10.27
CA CYS A 64 8.15 14.48 -9.20
C CYS A 64 6.66 14.81 -9.06
N ILE A 65 6.08 14.52 -7.90
CA ILE A 65 4.70 14.84 -7.56
C ILE A 65 4.72 15.98 -6.53
N SER A 66 4.33 17.17 -6.95
CA SER A 66 4.38 18.38 -6.12
C SER A 66 3.49 19.49 -6.70
N PRO A 67 2.74 20.26 -5.86
CA PRO A 67 1.91 21.35 -6.35
C PRO A 67 2.67 22.51 -7.01
N ASP A 68 3.93 22.71 -6.62
CA ASP A 68 4.84 23.71 -7.16
C ASP A 68 5.98 23.05 -7.95
N TYR A 69 6.51 23.79 -8.92
CA TYR A 69 7.65 23.32 -9.73
C TYR A 69 8.96 23.58 -8.97
N ASN A 70 9.23 22.74 -7.97
CA ASN A 70 10.36 22.87 -7.06
C ASN A 70 11.71 22.54 -7.72
N SER A 71 12.82 22.75 -7.01
CA SER A 71 14.19 22.52 -7.52
C SER A 71 14.53 21.07 -7.84
N SER A 72 13.75 20.09 -7.40
CA SER A 72 13.94 18.69 -7.80
C SER A 72 13.17 18.36 -9.09
N ALA A 73 12.07 19.08 -9.37
CA ALA A 73 11.24 18.87 -10.55
C ALA A 73 11.99 19.17 -11.88
N ILE A 74 13.02 20.03 -11.86
CA ILE A 74 13.87 20.30 -13.04
C ILE A 74 14.67 19.07 -13.51
N HIS A 75 14.84 18.08 -12.63
CA HIS A 75 15.57 16.85 -12.89
C HIS A 75 14.65 15.63 -13.12
N ALA A 76 13.33 15.82 -13.04
CA ALA A 76 12.36 14.75 -13.23
C ALA A 76 12.04 14.50 -14.71
N ASP A 77 11.74 13.25 -15.05
CA ASP A 77 11.25 12.86 -16.37
C ASP A 77 9.75 13.13 -16.52
N LEU A 78 9.00 13.06 -15.41
CA LEU A 78 7.59 13.42 -15.32
C LEU A 78 7.39 14.34 -14.12
N TYR A 79 6.65 15.43 -14.31
CA TYR A 79 6.25 16.35 -13.24
C TYR A 79 4.74 16.41 -13.14
N PHE A 80 4.20 16.04 -11.98
CA PHE A 80 2.79 16.05 -11.67
C PHE A 80 2.47 17.23 -10.75
N ARG A 81 1.86 18.26 -11.35
CA ARG A 81 1.34 19.42 -10.62
C ARG A 81 0.03 19.10 -9.92
N ILE A 82 0.11 18.29 -8.87
CA ILE A 82 -1.05 17.84 -8.11
C ILE A 82 -1.69 19.00 -7.33
N ASN A 83 -3.01 19.02 -7.22
CA ASN A 83 -3.72 19.91 -6.31
C ASN A 83 -3.30 19.59 -4.85
N PRO A 84 -2.95 20.59 -4.02
CA PRO A 84 -2.49 20.34 -2.65
C PRO A 84 -3.48 19.49 -1.83
N GLY A 85 -2.97 18.47 -1.14
CA GLY A 85 -3.76 17.61 -0.24
C GLY A 85 -4.66 16.59 -0.95
N THR A 86 -4.40 16.31 -2.23
CA THR A 86 -5.17 15.32 -3.01
C THR A 86 -4.38 14.05 -3.33
N ASP A 87 -3.21 13.91 -2.74
CA ASP A 87 -2.25 12.80 -2.92
C ASP A 87 -2.88 11.43 -2.61
N GLY A 88 -3.63 11.31 -1.51
CA GLY A 88 -4.37 10.07 -1.19
C GLY A 88 -5.40 9.69 -2.26
N VAL A 89 -6.00 10.65 -2.96
CA VAL A 89 -6.90 10.36 -4.10
C VAL A 89 -6.12 9.82 -5.29
N LEU A 90 -4.93 10.37 -5.56
CA LEU A 90 -4.03 9.84 -6.57
C LEU A 90 -3.58 8.42 -6.21
N ALA A 91 -3.12 8.20 -4.97
CA ALA A 91 -2.66 6.89 -4.49
C ALA A 91 -3.74 5.81 -4.63
N LEU A 92 -4.98 6.09 -4.20
CA LEU A 92 -6.10 5.15 -4.33
C LEU A 92 -6.52 4.93 -5.79
N GLY A 93 -6.49 5.97 -6.63
CA GLY A 93 -6.71 5.83 -8.07
C GLY A 93 -5.64 4.95 -8.75
N VAL A 94 -4.37 5.11 -8.37
CA VAL A 94 -3.27 4.29 -8.88
C VAL A 94 -3.37 2.86 -8.37
N ALA A 95 -3.69 2.64 -7.09
CA ALA A 95 -3.93 1.31 -6.53
C ALA A 95 -5.05 0.56 -7.27
N LYS A 96 -6.14 1.27 -7.59
CA LYS A 96 -7.21 0.73 -8.44
C LYS A 96 -6.68 0.26 -9.80
N LEU A 97 -5.94 1.11 -10.49
CA LEU A 97 -5.39 0.79 -11.82
C LEU A 97 -4.43 -0.41 -11.76
N LEU A 98 -3.58 -0.50 -10.73
CA LEU A 98 -2.68 -1.63 -10.53
C LEU A 98 -3.46 -2.94 -10.33
N ILE A 99 -4.55 -2.91 -9.56
CA ILE A 99 -5.40 -4.09 -9.34
C ILE A 99 -6.17 -4.47 -10.61
N ASP A 100 -6.84 -3.51 -11.25
CA ASP A 100 -7.68 -3.75 -12.43
C ASP A 100 -6.86 -4.24 -13.63
N GLN A 101 -5.59 -3.80 -13.75
CA GLN A 101 -4.67 -4.20 -14.82
C GLN A 101 -3.77 -5.38 -14.44
N ASN A 102 -3.98 -5.99 -13.27
CA ASN A 102 -3.20 -7.14 -12.78
C ASN A 102 -1.68 -6.88 -12.74
N LEU A 103 -1.30 -5.69 -12.25
CA LEU A 103 0.09 -5.23 -12.10
C LEU A 103 0.64 -5.38 -10.66
N ILE A 104 -0.14 -5.98 -9.76
CA ILE A 104 0.29 -6.28 -8.40
C ILE A 104 1.11 -7.57 -8.34
N ASP A 105 2.04 -7.66 -7.39
CA ASP A 105 2.71 -8.91 -7.04
C ASP A 105 1.78 -9.72 -6.12
N ALA A 106 0.93 -10.56 -6.73
CA ALA A 106 -0.07 -11.33 -5.98
C ALA A 106 0.55 -12.30 -4.94
N PRO A 107 1.65 -13.03 -5.22
CA PRO A 107 2.37 -13.80 -4.19
C PRO A 107 2.80 -12.95 -2.99
N TYR A 108 3.41 -11.79 -3.23
CA TYR A 108 3.81 -10.87 -2.16
C TYR A 108 2.60 -10.40 -1.35
N VAL A 109 1.54 -9.96 -2.02
CA VAL A 109 0.30 -9.49 -1.37
C VAL A 109 -0.32 -10.58 -0.49
N LYS A 110 -0.32 -11.84 -0.93
CA LYS A 110 -0.87 -12.96 -0.14
C LYS A 110 -0.04 -13.28 1.10
N GLU A 111 1.28 -13.13 1.06
CA GLU A 111 2.17 -13.53 2.15
C GLU A 111 2.44 -12.38 3.14
N GLN A 112 2.61 -11.16 2.65
CA GLN A 112 3.19 -10.05 3.43
C GLN A 112 2.15 -9.04 3.92
N THR A 113 0.86 -9.24 3.62
CA THR A 113 -0.20 -8.28 3.96
C THR A 113 -1.40 -8.97 4.59
N ASP A 114 -2.29 -8.17 5.18
CA ASP A 114 -3.57 -8.61 5.73
C ASP A 114 -4.70 -8.67 4.67
N LEU A 115 -4.40 -8.33 3.42
CA LEU A 115 -5.34 -8.36 2.30
C LEU A 115 -6.08 -9.71 2.08
N PRO A 116 -5.48 -10.89 2.31
CA PRO A 116 -6.21 -12.16 2.22
C PRO A 116 -7.02 -12.52 3.49
N LEU A 117 -6.92 -11.76 4.58
CA LEU A 117 -7.62 -12.08 5.83
C LEU A 117 -9.13 -11.92 5.68
N LEU A 118 -9.87 -12.78 6.39
CA LEU A 118 -11.32 -12.85 6.35
C LEU A 118 -11.95 -11.84 7.29
N VAL A 119 -13.03 -11.22 6.82
CA VAL A 119 -13.83 -10.23 7.54
C VAL A 119 -15.24 -10.77 7.72
N LEU A 120 -15.75 -10.64 8.95
CA LEU A 120 -17.11 -11.03 9.29
C LEU A 120 -18.15 -10.08 8.66
N PRO A 121 -19.23 -10.63 8.10
CA PRO A 121 -20.28 -9.83 7.48
C PRO A 121 -20.98 -8.95 8.52
N GLY A 122 -21.31 -7.72 8.13
CA GLY A 122 -22.10 -6.79 8.95
C GLY A 122 -21.39 -6.18 10.17
N THR A 123 -20.25 -6.73 10.60
CA THR A 123 -19.50 -6.23 11.76
C THR A 123 -18.30 -5.37 11.38
N LYS A 124 -17.81 -5.46 10.13
CA LYS A 124 -16.55 -4.84 9.66
C LYS A 124 -15.33 -5.22 10.53
N ARG A 125 -15.39 -6.35 11.23
CA ARG A 125 -14.28 -6.88 12.05
C ARG A 125 -13.69 -8.12 11.39
N PHE A 126 -12.40 -8.35 11.59
CA PHE A 126 -11.77 -9.62 11.20
C PHE A 126 -12.47 -10.82 11.82
N LEU A 127 -12.49 -11.93 11.10
CA LEU A 127 -12.85 -13.25 11.64
C LEU A 127 -11.71 -13.72 12.56
N ARG A 128 -12.07 -14.03 13.80
CA ARG A 128 -11.13 -14.47 14.85
C ARG A 128 -11.35 -15.92 15.23
N GLU A 129 -10.36 -16.52 15.89
CA GLU A 129 -10.49 -17.88 16.42
C GLU A 129 -11.62 -17.99 17.46
N SER A 130 -11.85 -16.94 18.26
CA SER A 130 -12.97 -16.85 19.21
C SER A 130 -14.36 -16.86 18.55
N ASP A 131 -14.47 -16.46 17.27
CA ASP A 131 -15.73 -16.54 16.51
C ASP A 131 -16.01 -17.97 16.02
N LEU A 132 -14.97 -18.76 15.79
CA LEU A 132 -15.07 -20.13 15.26
C LEU A 132 -15.10 -21.18 16.37
N THR A 133 -14.48 -20.90 17.51
CA THR A 133 -14.33 -21.84 18.63
C THR A 133 -14.62 -21.17 19.97
N LYS A 134 -15.41 -21.84 20.82
CA LYS A 134 -15.74 -21.31 22.14
C LYS A 134 -14.48 -21.25 23.02
N GLY A 135 -14.07 -20.04 23.40
CA GLY A 135 -12.84 -19.82 24.16
C GLY A 135 -11.57 -19.71 23.30
N GLY A 136 -11.71 -19.57 21.98
CA GLY A 136 -10.59 -19.29 21.07
C GLY A 136 -9.94 -17.93 21.32
N LYS A 137 -8.73 -17.74 20.78
CA LYS A 137 -7.95 -16.50 20.92
C LYS A 137 -8.55 -15.35 20.09
N GLU A 138 -8.41 -14.12 20.58
CA GLU A 138 -8.91 -12.89 19.92
C GLU A 138 -7.94 -12.34 18.85
N ASP A 139 -6.70 -12.79 18.89
CA ASP A 139 -5.55 -12.31 18.13
C ASP A 139 -4.99 -13.38 17.17
N VAL A 140 -5.81 -14.38 16.86
CA VAL A 140 -5.62 -15.35 15.77
C VAL A 140 -6.68 -15.09 14.70
N PHE A 141 -6.22 -14.76 13.50
CA PHE A 141 -7.06 -14.43 12.34
C PHE A 141 -7.03 -15.54 11.30
N TYR A 142 -7.94 -15.49 10.33
CA TYR A 142 -8.06 -16.54 9.32
C TYR A 142 -8.02 -15.98 7.90
N PHE A 143 -7.43 -16.73 6.97
CA PHE A 143 -7.62 -16.55 5.53
C PHE A 143 -8.30 -17.81 4.94
N TRP A 144 -8.84 -17.71 3.73
CA TRP A 144 -9.35 -18.88 3.01
C TRP A 144 -8.27 -19.51 2.14
N ASP A 145 -7.95 -20.78 2.34
CA ASP A 145 -7.02 -21.49 1.45
C ASP A 145 -7.74 -22.02 0.22
N SER A 146 -7.36 -21.51 -0.96
CA SER A 146 -7.95 -21.91 -2.24
C SER A 146 -7.62 -23.35 -2.63
N LYS A 147 -6.55 -23.95 -2.09
CA LYS A 147 -6.21 -25.35 -2.38
C LYS A 147 -7.02 -26.33 -1.53
N GLN A 148 -7.13 -26.05 -0.23
CA GLN A 148 -7.83 -26.92 0.72
C GLN A 148 -9.33 -26.60 0.85
N GLN A 149 -9.79 -25.48 0.26
CA GLN A 149 -11.18 -25.04 0.30
C GLN A 149 -11.72 -24.93 1.74
N ARG A 150 -10.92 -24.32 2.63
CA ARG A 150 -11.28 -24.09 4.03
C ARG A 150 -10.54 -22.89 4.61
N ALA A 151 -11.09 -22.33 5.68
CA ALA A 151 -10.40 -21.31 6.47
C ALA A 151 -9.24 -21.93 7.26
N LEU A 152 -8.08 -21.26 7.26
CA LEU A 152 -6.89 -21.63 8.02
C LEU A 152 -6.44 -20.47 8.92
N PRO A 153 -5.91 -20.76 10.12
CA PRO A 153 -5.35 -19.73 10.96
C PRO A 153 -4.10 -19.13 10.30
N THR A 154 -3.99 -17.81 10.40
CA THR A 154 -2.89 -17.02 9.84
C THR A 154 -1.65 -17.20 10.72
N PRO A 155 -0.50 -17.58 10.15
CA PRO A 155 0.73 -17.67 10.92
C PRO A 155 1.29 -16.26 11.19
N GLY A 156 2.01 -16.06 12.29
CA GLY A 156 2.66 -14.78 12.62
C GLY A 156 1.75 -13.69 13.20
N SER A 157 0.45 -13.94 13.40
CA SER A 157 -0.39 -13.03 14.19
C SER A 157 0.01 -13.06 15.67
N MET A 158 -0.35 -12.02 16.44
CA MET A 158 0.03 -11.89 17.86
C MET A 158 -0.32 -13.11 18.72
N GLY A 159 -1.46 -13.75 18.46
CA GLY A 159 -1.90 -14.96 19.18
C GLY A 159 -1.41 -16.27 18.57
N SER A 160 -0.73 -16.23 17.42
CA SER A 160 -0.30 -17.41 16.68
C SER A 160 0.89 -18.09 17.37
N ASP A 161 0.83 -19.42 17.50
CA ASP A 161 1.97 -20.20 18.00
C ASP A 161 3.11 -20.27 16.95
N LYS A 162 2.84 -19.88 15.70
CA LYS A 162 3.84 -19.81 14.61
C LYS A 162 4.37 -18.39 14.50
N THR A 163 5.68 -18.23 14.60
CA THR A 163 6.37 -16.93 14.50
C THR A 163 6.83 -16.58 13.08
N THR A 164 6.74 -17.52 12.13
CA THR A 164 7.02 -17.28 10.71
C THR A 164 5.75 -16.91 9.96
N ILE A 165 5.89 -16.18 8.86
CA ILE A 165 4.79 -15.85 7.94
C ILE A 165 4.79 -16.68 6.65
N HIS A 166 5.79 -17.56 6.46
CA HIS A 166 5.91 -18.34 5.22
C HIS A 166 4.67 -19.21 4.95
N LEU A 167 4.05 -19.01 3.79
CA LEU A 167 2.81 -19.72 3.42
C LEU A 167 3.04 -21.19 3.03
N ASN A 168 4.26 -21.56 2.66
CA ASN A 168 4.62 -22.90 2.20
C ASN A 168 3.73 -23.36 1.03
N SER A 169 2.88 -24.38 1.25
CA SER A 169 2.01 -24.94 0.22
C SER A 169 0.62 -24.30 0.15
N VAL A 170 0.29 -23.41 1.07
CA VAL A 170 -1.03 -22.77 1.19
C VAL A 170 -1.19 -21.67 0.14
N ASP A 171 -2.43 -21.44 -0.32
CA ASP A 171 -2.75 -20.40 -1.30
C ASP A 171 -3.94 -19.53 -0.82
N PRO A 172 -3.66 -18.49 -0.01
CA PRO A 172 -4.70 -17.58 0.47
C PRO A 172 -5.47 -16.94 -0.69
N ALA A 173 -6.79 -17.00 -0.64
CA ALA A 173 -7.65 -16.31 -1.58
C ALA A 173 -7.57 -14.80 -1.36
N LEU A 174 -7.46 -14.03 -2.46
CA LEU A 174 -7.60 -12.57 -2.41
C LEU A 174 -9.04 -12.13 -2.69
N THR A 175 -9.82 -12.89 -3.44
CA THR A 175 -11.17 -12.50 -3.84
C THR A 175 -12.17 -13.60 -3.55
N GLY A 176 -13.43 -13.22 -3.34
CA GLY A 176 -14.54 -14.15 -3.16
C GLY A 176 -15.23 -14.06 -1.80
N THR A 177 -16.31 -14.82 -1.68
CA THR A 177 -17.12 -14.95 -0.47
C THR A 177 -17.22 -16.42 -0.10
N PHE A 178 -16.99 -16.72 1.17
CA PHE A 178 -16.85 -18.09 1.67
C PHE A 178 -17.79 -18.31 2.86
N GLN A 179 -18.15 -19.57 3.10
CA GLN A 179 -18.97 -19.95 4.24
C GLN A 179 -18.08 -20.55 5.33
N VAL A 180 -18.20 -20.03 6.55
CA VAL A 180 -17.55 -20.58 7.74
C VAL A 180 -18.60 -20.88 8.80
N GLN A 181 -18.39 -21.95 9.57
CA GLN A 181 -19.23 -22.28 10.71
C GLN A 181 -18.71 -21.57 11.96
N LEU A 182 -19.57 -20.81 12.63
CA LEU A 182 -19.27 -20.11 13.87
C LEU A 182 -19.39 -21.04 15.08
N ALA A 183 -18.87 -20.58 16.22
CA ALA A 183 -18.92 -21.31 17.49
C ALA A 183 -20.35 -21.63 17.98
N ASP A 184 -21.35 -20.86 17.54
CA ASP A 184 -22.78 -21.11 17.83
C ASP A 184 -23.44 -22.12 16.88
N GLY A 185 -22.67 -22.68 15.94
CA GLY A 185 -23.09 -23.66 14.95
C GLY A 185 -23.70 -23.07 13.68
N LYS A 186 -23.94 -21.75 13.61
CA LYS A 186 -24.48 -21.08 12.41
C LYS A 186 -23.39 -20.86 11.37
N PHE A 187 -23.82 -20.70 10.12
CA PHE A 187 -22.91 -20.32 9.03
C PHE A 187 -22.92 -18.81 8.81
N ALA A 188 -21.74 -18.26 8.53
CA ALA A 188 -21.55 -16.87 8.16
C ALA A 188 -20.82 -16.75 6.81
N ALA A 189 -21.31 -15.84 5.97
CA ALA A 189 -20.68 -15.49 4.70
C ALA A 189 -19.57 -14.47 4.91
N VAL A 190 -18.31 -14.89 4.89
CA VAL A 190 -17.13 -14.05 5.07
C VAL A 190 -16.50 -13.68 3.74
N THR A 191 -15.80 -12.54 3.70
CA THR A 191 -15.09 -12.05 2.52
C THR A 191 -13.67 -11.62 2.91
N THR A 192 -12.79 -11.39 1.94
CA THR A 192 -11.42 -10.93 2.21
C THR A 192 -11.35 -9.40 2.36
N VAL A 193 -10.31 -8.89 3.03
CA VAL A 193 -10.00 -7.45 3.06
C VAL A 193 -9.79 -6.93 1.63
N PHE A 194 -9.10 -7.68 0.77
CA PHE A 194 -8.84 -7.28 -0.61
C PHE A 194 -10.12 -7.13 -1.45
N GLU A 195 -11.13 -7.99 -1.25
CA GLU A 195 -12.45 -7.84 -1.91
C GLU A 195 -13.15 -6.55 -1.43
N LEU A 196 -13.06 -6.23 -0.14
CA LEU A 196 -13.60 -4.99 0.41
C LEU A 196 -12.84 -3.76 -0.12
N LEU A 197 -11.52 -3.84 -0.22
CA LEU A 197 -10.69 -2.80 -0.81
C LEU A 197 -11.09 -2.55 -2.27
N LYS A 198 -11.24 -3.61 -3.09
CA LYS A 198 -11.71 -3.47 -4.47
C LYS A 198 -13.07 -2.78 -4.56
N LYS A 199 -13.98 -3.10 -3.65
CA LYS A 199 -15.30 -2.45 -3.58
C LYS A 199 -15.18 -0.96 -3.24
N GLU A 200 -14.31 -0.60 -2.30
CA GLU A 200 -14.06 0.80 -1.95
C GLU A 200 -13.41 1.56 -3.12
N LEU A 201 -12.40 0.96 -3.74
CA LEU A 201 -11.68 1.52 -4.88
C LEU A 201 -12.59 1.71 -6.11
N ALA A 202 -13.74 1.05 -6.22
CA ALA A 202 -14.70 1.28 -7.30
C ALA A 202 -15.14 2.74 -7.42
N GLY A 203 -15.12 3.51 -6.31
CA GLY A 203 -15.42 4.94 -6.29
C GLY A 203 -14.35 5.82 -6.95
N TYR A 204 -13.11 5.35 -7.05
CA TYR A 204 -11.93 6.08 -7.54
C TYR A 204 -11.77 5.90 -9.06
N THR A 205 -12.81 6.21 -9.81
CA THR A 205 -12.75 6.21 -11.29
C THR A 205 -11.74 7.24 -11.78
N LEU A 206 -11.04 6.94 -12.89
CA LEU A 206 -10.00 7.79 -13.45
C LEU A 206 -10.43 9.26 -13.62
N ASP A 207 -11.64 9.51 -14.14
CA ASP A 207 -12.16 10.87 -14.33
C ASP A 207 -12.32 11.63 -13.00
N LYS A 208 -12.79 10.96 -11.95
CA LYS A 208 -12.92 11.56 -10.62
C LYS A 208 -11.57 11.83 -9.98
N VAL A 209 -10.62 10.91 -10.14
CA VAL A 209 -9.25 11.08 -9.66
C VAL A 209 -8.63 12.29 -10.36
N ALA A 210 -8.65 12.32 -11.70
CA ALA A 210 -8.15 13.43 -12.51
C ALA A 210 -8.79 14.78 -12.12
N ALA A 211 -10.11 14.83 -11.96
CA ALA A 211 -10.82 16.04 -11.57
C ALA A 211 -10.41 16.55 -10.17
N ARG A 212 -10.16 15.65 -9.22
CA ARG A 212 -9.76 16.01 -7.85
C ARG A 212 -8.29 16.40 -7.77
N THR A 213 -7.41 15.64 -8.43
CA THR A 213 -5.96 15.86 -8.39
C THR A 213 -5.50 16.98 -9.31
N GLY A 214 -6.33 17.38 -10.29
CA GLY A 214 -5.95 18.33 -11.33
C GLY A 214 -5.00 17.75 -12.37
N LEU A 215 -4.72 16.44 -12.31
CA LEU A 215 -3.81 15.76 -13.23
C LEU A 215 -4.59 15.20 -14.43
N PRO A 216 -4.02 15.23 -15.65
CA PRO A 216 -4.61 14.57 -16.81
C PRO A 216 -4.76 13.05 -16.59
N ALA A 217 -5.92 12.50 -16.96
CA ALA A 217 -6.24 11.08 -16.85
C ALA A 217 -5.16 10.17 -17.48
N HIS A 218 -4.69 10.51 -18.67
CA HIS A 218 -3.66 9.72 -19.38
C HIS A 218 -2.29 9.73 -18.67
N GLU A 219 -1.96 10.78 -17.91
CA GLU A 219 -0.73 10.83 -17.11
C GLU A 219 -0.85 9.92 -15.88
N ILE A 220 -2.01 9.90 -15.23
CA ILE A 220 -2.29 8.99 -14.10
C ILE A 220 -2.20 7.52 -14.56
N GLU A 221 -2.77 7.19 -15.73
CA GLU A 221 -2.66 5.85 -16.32
C GLU A 221 -1.21 5.48 -16.64
N LEU A 222 -0.46 6.41 -17.24
CA LEU A 222 0.96 6.21 -17.54
C LEU A 222 1.76 5.94 -16.25
N PHE A 223 1.53 6.75 -15.21
CA PHE A 223 2.19 6.59 -13.92
C PHE A 223 1.90 5.23 -13.28
N ALA A 224 0.63 4.83 -13.23
CA ALA A 224 0.25 3.52 -12.67
C ALA A 224 0.91 2.37 -13.45
N LYS A 225 0.90 2.45 -14.78
CA LYS A 225 1.53 1.44 -15.64
C LYS A 225 3.05 1.37 -15.43
N GLU A 226 3.73 2.51 -15.37
CA GLU A 226 5.18 2.54 -15.17
C GLU A 226 5.57 2.07 -13.75
N LEU A 227 4.83 2.47 -12.72
CA LEU A 227 5.03 2.02 -11.33
C LEU A 227 4.83 0.49 -11.19
N GLY A 228 3.82 -0.05 -11.88
CA GLY A 228 3.55 -1.48 -11.94
C GLY A 228 4.62 -2.28 -12.68
N ALA A 229 5.17 -1.75 -13.77
CA ALA A 229 6.06 -2.48 -14.67
C ALA A 229 7.57 -2.32 -14.39
N ARG A 230 8.02 -1.17 -13.89
CA ARG A 230 9.44 -0.90 -13.66
C ARG A 230 9.84 -1.42 -12.28
N LYS A 231 10.82 -2.33 -12.22
CA LYS A 231 11.28 -2.95 -10.96
C LYS A 231 12.82 -2.91 -10.86
N PRO A 232 13.40 -2.63 -9.68
CA PRO A 232 12.72 -2.11 -8.49
C PRO A 232 12.22 -0.67 -8.70
N ALA A 233 11.12 -0.33 -8.04
CA ALA A 233 10.57 1.02 -7.97
C ALA A 233 10.46 1.43 -6.50
N MET A 234 10.63 2.73 -6.22
CA MET A 234 10.56 3.28 -4.87
C MET A 234 9.82 4.61 -4.83
N ILE A 235 9.23 4.90 -3.68
CA ILE A 235 8.65 6.19 -3.34
C ILE A 235 9.56 6.83 -2.29
N VAL A 236 10.05 8.03 -2.58
CA VAL A 236 10.76 8.89 -1.64
C VAL A 236 9.79 9.99 -1.24
N HIS A 237 9.09 9.76 -0.13
CA HIS A 237 8.14 10.73 0.44
C HIS A 237 8.84 11.75 1.33
N GLY A 238 8.14 12.83 1.69
CA GLY A 238 8.70 13.88 2.53
C GLY A 238 7.61 14.72 3.18
N ALA A 239 8.01 15.85 3.78
CA ALA A 239 7.10 16.74 4.49
C ALA A 239 5.92 17.24 3.62
N GLY A 240 6.08 17.32 2.30
CA GLY A 240 5.02 17.75 1.38
C GLY A 240 3.80 16.83 1.35
N THR A 241 3.96 15.55 1.72
CA THR A 241 2.85 14.61 1.95
C THR A 241 2.63 14.34 3.43
N ASN A 242 3.69 14.39 4.25
CA ASN A 242 3.60 14.02 5.67
C ASN A 242 3.09 15.14 6.59
N HIS A 243 3.14 16.42 6.21
CA HIS A 243 2.71 17.54 7.08
C HIS A 243 1.26 17.96 6.80
N TRP A 244 0.37 16.98 6.67
CA TRP A 244 -1.07 17.15 6.46
C TRP A 244 -1.87 16.49 7.58
N PHE A 245 -3.08 16.99 7.83
CA PHE A 245 -3.96 16.43 8.86
C PHE A 245 -4.35 14.96 8.62
N HIS A 246 -4.37 14.52 7.36
CA HIS A 246 -4.70 13.14 6.95
C HIS A 246 -3.46 12.39 6.42
N ASN A 247 -2.27 12.75 6.89
CA ASN A 247 -1.00 12.13 6.48
C ASN A 247 -0.91 10.62 6.81
N ASP A 248 -1.74 10.14 7.72
CA ASP A 248 -1.88 8.75 8.11
C ASP A 248 -2.57 7.90 7.04
N LEU A 249 -3.32 8.55 6.14
CA LEU A 249 -4.10 7.92 5.08
C LEU A 249 -3.55 8.17 3.67
N SER A 250 -2.61 9.11 3.51
CA SER A 250 -2.14 9.63 2.22
C SER A 250 -0.75 9.15 1.83
#